data_AF-A0A2V8M3W1-F1
#
_entry.id   AF-A0A2V8M3W1-F1
#
_cell.length_a   1.000
_cell.length_b   1.000
_cell.length_c   1.000
_cell.angle_alpha   90.00
_cell.angle_beta   90.00
_cell.angle_gamma   90.00
#
_symmetry.space_group_name_H-M   'P 1'
#
loop_
_entity.id
_entity.type
_entity.pdbx_description
1 polymer ?
#
loop_
_entity_poly.entity_id
_entity_poly.type
_entity_poly.pdbx_seq_one_letter_code
_entity_poly.pdbx_strand_id
1 'polypeptide(L)' 'MPQNGEINEQFGVYRSLCCGIEITMPQGSTFPDCPNHRKLSTVWKAGTSGPLWKAGELPIAKTDKPAA' A
#
# COMPACT_ATOMS: atom_id res chain seq x y z
N MET A 1 -3.72 6.97 -11.83
CA MET A 1 -3.85 5.95 -10.77
C MET A 1 -3.44 4.64 -11.39
N PRO A 2 -2.40 3.97 -10.87
CA PRO A 2 -1.87 2.75 -11.48
C PRO A 2 -2.89 1.61 -11.49
N GLN A 3 -2.75 0.71 -12.47
CA GLN A 3 -3.54 -0.49 -12.69
C GLN A 3 -2.70 -1.74 -12.45
N ASN A 4 -3.36 -2.86 -12.19
CA ASN A 4 -2.72 -4.18 -12.13
C ASN A 4 -1.89 -4.44 -13.41
N GLY A 5 -0.66 -4.91 -13.22
CA GLY A 5 0.30 -5.11 -14.32
C GLY A 5 1.22 -3.92 -14.60
N GLU A 6 0.92 -2.71 -14.09
CA GLU A 6 1.85 -1.57 -14.19
C GLU A 6 3.00 -1.70 -13.20
N ILE A 7 4.15 -1.11 -13.53
CA ILE A 7 5.32 -1.06 -12.63
C ILE A 7 5.17 0.13 -11.70
N ASN A 8 5.35 -0.12 -10.41
CA ASN A 8 5.32 0.92 -9.40
C ASN A 8 6.65 1.69 -9.38
N GLU A 9 6.61 2.98 -9.71
CA GLU A 9 7.81 3.81 -9.79
C GLU A 9 8.29 4.33 -8.42
N GLN A 10 7.48 4.24 -7.37
CA GLN A 10 7.77 4.85 -6.06
C GLN A 10 7.35 3.93 -4.92
N PHE A 11 8.18 3.78 -3.88
CA PHE A 11 7.75 3.07 -2.68
C PHE A 11 6.57 3.78 -2.00
N GLY A 12 5.52 3.03 -1.65
CA GLY A 12 4.37 3.62 -0.98
C GLY A 12 3.27 2.63 -0.62
N VAL A 13 2.24 3.15 0.06
CA VAL A 13 1.01 2.42 0.38
C VAL A 13 -0.06 2.75 -0.65
N TYR A 14 -0.62 1.72 -1.25
CA TYR A 14 -1.63 1.81 -2.29
C TYR A 14 -2.90 1.10 -1.84
N ARG A 15 -4.05 1.70 -2.14
CA ARG A 15 -5.36 1.16 -1.81
C ARG A 15 -6.12 0.79 -3.07
N SER A 16 -6.66 -0.42 -3.15
CA SER A 16 -7.49 -0.85 -4.28
C SER A 16 -8.83 -0.09 -4.28
N LEU A 17 -9.27 0.38 -5.44
CA LEU A 17 -10.56 1.07 -5.56
C LEU A 17 -11.75 0.11 -5.46
N CYS A 18 -11.57 -1.16 -5.79
CA CYS A 18 -12.66 -2.14 -5.83
C CYS A 18 -13.05 -2.67 -4.44
N CYS A 19 -12.07 -2.99 -3.58
CA CYS A 19 -12.31 -3.57 -2.26
C CYS A 19 -11.78 -2.70 -1.12
N GLY A 20 -11.04 -1.62 -1.43
CA GLY A 20 -10.42 -0.79 -0.41
C GLY A 20 -9.25 -1.46 0.31
N ILE A 21 -8.62 -2.48 -0.28
CA ILE A 21 -7.49 -3.22 0.30
C ILE A 21 -6.22 -2.40 0.18
N GLU A 22 -5.45 -2.29 1.26
CA GLU A 22 -4.18 -1.57 1.28
C GLU A 22 -3.00 -2.53 1.13
N ILE A 23 -2.06 -2.18 0.26
CA ILE A 23 -0.82 -2.92 0.04
C ILE A 23 0.37 -1.95 0.08
N THR A 24 1.46 -2.41 0.66
CA THR A 24 2.75 -1.72 0.59
C THR A 24 3.50 -2.22 -0.63
N MET A 25 3.82 -1.32 -1.55
CA MET A 25 4.49 -1.66 -2.80
C MET A 25 5.92 -1.10 -2.82
N PRO A 26 6.94 -1.94 -3.07
CA PRO A 26 8.28 -1.46 -3.38
C PRO A 26 8.33 -0.71 -4.71
N GLN A 27 9.32 0.17 -4.85
CA GLN A 27 9.70 0.70 -6.15
C GLN A 27 10.16 -0.46 -7.06
N GLY A 28 9.78 -0.41 -8.33
CA GLY A 28 10.06 -1.43 -9.34
C GLY A 28 9.17 -2.67 -9.27
N SER A 29 8.22 -2.74 -8.34
CA SER A 29 7.31 -3.90 -8.22
C SER A 29 6.05 -3.74 -9.08
N THR A 30 5.55 -4.83 -9.65
CA THR A 30 4.33 -4.81 -10.47
C THR A 30 3.08 -4.81 -9.60
N PHE A 31 2.12 -3.93 -9.91
CA PHE A 31 0.83 -3.89 -9.21
C PHE A 31 0.09 -5.22 -9.35
N PRO A 32 -0.26 -5.90 -8.24
CA PRO A 32 -0.96 -7.16 -8.28
C PRO A 32 -2.45 -6.97 -8.63
N ASP A 33 -3.10 -8.08 -8.98
CA ASP A 33 -4.57 -8.15 -9.01
C ASP A 33 -5.15 -8.04 -7.59
N CYS A 34 -6.38 -7.55 -7.49
CA CYS A 34 -7.13 -7.64 -6.23
C CYS A 34 -7.40 -9.12 -5.88
N PRO A 35 -7.09 -9.58 -4.65
CA PRO A 35 -7.29 -10.98 -4.26
C PRO A 35 -8.76 -11.43 -4.33
N ASN A 36 -9.71 -10.51 -4.15
CA ASN A 36 -11.15 -10.78 -4.27
C ASN A 36 -11.65 -10.79 -5.72
N HIS A 37 -10.92 -10.17 -6.64
CA HIS A 37 -11.30 -9.99 -8.03
C HIS A 37 -10.15 -10.38 -8.95
N ARG A 38 -9.85 -11.69 -8.98
CA ARG A 38 -8.81 -12.22 -9.87
C ARG A 38 -9.23 -12.03 -11.33
N LYS A 39 -8.30 -11.58 -12.18
CA LYS A 39 -8.47 -11.33 -13.63
C LYS A 39 -9.36 -10.12 -14.00
N LEU A 40 -9.63 -9.21 -13.06
CA LEU A 40 -10.30 -7.95 -13.35
C LEU A 40 -9.33 -6.78 -13.22
N SER A 41 -9.54 -5.74 -14.03
CA SER A 41 -8.76 -4.52 -13.94
C SER A 41 -8.89 -3.93 -12.54
N THR A 42 -7.78 -3.92 -11.80
CA THR A 42 -7.70 -3.40 -10.44
C THR A 42 -6.97 -2.07 -10.50
N VAL A 43 -7.66 -0.99 -10.14
CA VAL A 43 -7.05 0.33 -10.01
C VAL A 43 -6.58 0.51 -8.57
N TRP A 44 -5.33 0.92 -8.42
CA TRP A 44 -4.67 1.22 -7.16
C TRP A 44 -4.53 2.73 -6.99
N LYS A 45 -4.99 3.25 -5.87
CA LYS A 45 -4.87 4.66 -5.49
C LYS A 45 -3.80 4.79 -4.41
N ALA A 46 -2.76 5.58 -4.67
CA ALA A 46 -1.81 5.92 -3.61
C ALA A 46 -2.54 6.60 -2.45
N GLY A 47 -2.31 6.13 -1.23
CA GLY A 47 -2.87 6.72 -0.01
C GLY A 47 -2.38 8.16 0.12
N THR A 48 -3.18 9.11 -0.33
CA THR A 48 -2.87 10.54 -0.24
C THR A 48 -3.36 11.02 1.11
N SER A 49 -2.49 11.04 2.11
CA SER A 49 -2.74 11.78 3.34
C SER A 49 -1.48 12.56 3.73
N GLY A 50 -1.29 13.71 3.09
CA GLY A 50 -0.29 14.70 3.51
C GLY A 50 1.15 14.20 3.47
N PRO A 51 2.12 14.95 4.03
CA PRO A 51 3.55 14.67 3.91
C PRO A 51 3.96 13.46 4.77
N LEU A 52 3.52 12.25 4.39
CA LEU A 52 3.91 10.98 5.00
C LEU A 52 5.27 10.46 4.51
N TRP A 53 5.95 11.16 3.60
CA TRP A 53 7.31 10.81 3.16
C TRP A 53 8.41 11.24 4.15
N LYS A 54 8.06 11.96 5.23
CA LYS A 54 8.92 12.02 6.43
C LYS A 54 8.80 10.72 7.24
N ALA A 55 9.08 9.59 6.59
CA ALA A 55 9.18 8.26 7.17
C ALA A 55 10.45 8.11 8.06
N GLY A 56 10.77 9.15 8.85
CA GLY A 56 11.67 9.08 10.01
C GLY A 56 10.91 9.08 11.34
N GLU A 57 9.59 9.31 11.32
CA GLU A 57 8.76 9.43 12.53
C GLU A 57 7.47 8.60 12.38
N LEU A 58 7.62 7.29 12.17
CA LEU A 58 6.54 6.40 12.61
C LEU A 58 6.60 6.39 14.15
N PRO A 59 5.51 6.69 14.89
CA PRO A 59 5.46 6.33 16.29
C PRO A 59 5.62 4.82 16.32
N ILE A 60 6.78 4.36 16.77
CA ILE A 60 6.99 2.96 17.13
C ILE A 60 5.87 2.69 18.13
N ALA A 61 4.86 1.93 17.71
CA ALA A 61 3.87 1.39 18.60
C ALA A 61 4.69 0.66 19.67
N LYS A 62 4.72 1.24 20.88
CA LYS A 62 5.37 0.62 22.02
C LYS A 62 4.63 -0.68 22.24
N THR A 63 5.22 -1.79 21.82
CA THR A 63 4.81 -3.11 22.30
C THR A 63 5.04 -3.08 23.80
N ASP A 64 3.97 -2.88 24.56
CA ASP A 64 3.99 -3.12 25.99
C ASP A 64 4.24 -4.62 26.19
N LYS A 65 5.42 -4.91 26.71
CA LYS A 65 5.90 -6.24 27.08
C LYS A 65 5.01 -6.78 28.21
N PRO A 66 4.60 -8.07 28.20
CA PRO A 66 3.69 -8.57 29.24
C PRO A 66 4.41 -8.59 30.60
N ALA A 67 3.71 -8.12 31.63
CA ALA A 67 4.16 -8.18 33.02
C ALA A 67 4.05 -9.61 33.55
N ALA A 68 5.05 -10.01 34.33
CA ALA A 68 5.17 -11.28 35.06
C ALA A 68 4.28 -11.32 36.30
#